data_AF-A0A925RPW0-F1
#
_entry.id   AF-A0A925RPW0-F1
#
_cell.length_a   1.000
_cell.length_b   1.000
_cell.length_c   1.000
_cell.angle_alpha   90.00
_cell.angle_beta   90.00
_cell.angle_gamma   90.00
#
_symmetry.space_group_name_H-M   'P 1'
#
loop_
_entity.id
_entity.type
_entity.pdbx_description
1 polymer ?
#
loop_
_entity_poly.entity_id
_entity_poly.type
_entity_poly.pdbx_seq_one_letter_code
_entity_poly.pdbx_strand_id
1 'polypeptide(L)'
;MKKLKIVILVCGVVGLIALILPFSGRSLLKDSFEVDKLSALVYAAVFVLPAAMAAMALARPPMQAWQPGVALAGFVLGIVRFHVWDIALHLGAAGLAWILLLATIVVGTIASVIALMKPEAP
;
A
#
# COMPACT_ATOMS: atom_id res chain seq x y z
N MET A 1 -15.93 -6.57 9.78
CA MET A 1 -14.54 -6.08 9.88
C MET A 1 -13.51 -7.02 9.24
N LYS A 2 -13.66 -8.35 9.35
CA LYS A 2 -12.82 -9.32 8.59
C LYS A 2 -12.65 -8.98 7.09
N LYS A 3 -13.73 -8.57 6.40
CA LYS A 3 -13.67 -8.14 4.98
C LYS A 3 -12.71 -6.96 4.76
N LEU A 4 -12.69 -5.97 5.66
CA LEU A 4 -11.79 -4.82 5.55
C LEU A 4 -10.32 -5.21 5.75
N LYS A 5 -10.04 -6.08 6.73
CA LYS A 5 -8.68 -6.60 6.96
C LYS A 5 -8.13 -7.30 5.72
N ILE A 6 -8.97 -8.11 5.07
CA ILE A 6 -8.63 -8.78 3.81
C ILE A 6 -8.36 -7.75 2.70
N VAL A 7 -9.19 -6.70 2.58
CA VAL A 7 -8.96 -5.66 1.57
C VAL A 7 -7.62 -4.94 1.79
N ILE A 8 -7.30 -4.55 3.03
CA ILE A 8 -6.01 -3.90 3.36
C ILE A 8 -4.85 -4.85 3.04
N LEU A 9 -4.97 -6.13 3.42
CA LEU A 9 -3.95 -7.14 3.13
C LEU A 9 -3.75 -7.31 1.62
N VAL A 10 -4.83 -7.49 0.86
CA VAL A 10 -4.79 -7.65 -0.59
C VAL A 10 -4.21 -6.41 -1.25
N CYS A 11 -4.59 -5.19 -0.81
CA CYS A 11 -4.01 -3.95 -1.33
C CYS A 11 -2.50 -3.86 -1.06
N GLY A 12 -2.06 -4.22 0.15
CA GLY A 12 -0.63 -4.25 0.50
C GLY A 12 0.14 -5.28 -0.34
N VAL A 13 -0.39 -6.49 -0.49
CA VAL A 13 0.26 -7.56 -1.27
C VAL A 13 0.28 -7.24 -2.77
N VAL A 14 -0.83 -6.79 -3.34
CA VAL A 14 -0.91 -6.42 -4.76
C VAL A 14 -0.01 -5.22 -5.06
N GLY A 15 0.03 -4.22 -4.16
CA GLY A 15 0.93 -3.08 -4.30
C GLY A 15 2.41 -3.49 -4.24
N LEU A 16 2.76 -4.43 -3.36
CA LEU A 16 4.11 -4.99 -3.28
C LEU A 16 4.48 -5.78 -4.55
N ILE A 17 3.56 -6.59 -5.06
CA ILE A 17 3.74 -7.35 -6.30
C ILE A 17 3.90 -6.39 -7.49
N ALA A 18 3.09 -5.33 -7.56
CA ALA A 18 3.20 -4.29 -8.58
C ALA A 18 4.53 -3.52 -8.51
N LEU A 19 5.10 -3.38 -7.30
CA LEU A 19 6.42 -2.78 -7.09
C LEU A 19 7.57 -3.67 -7.59
N ILE A 20 7.44 -5.00 -7.42
CA ILE A 20 8.47 -5.97 -7.75
C ILE A 20 8.43 -6.35 -9.24
N LEU A 21 7.24 -6.55 -9.81
CA LEU A 21 7.08 -7.04 -11.18
C LEU A 21 7.52 -5.98 -12.22
N PRO A 22 8.43 -6.33 -13.14
CA PRO A 22 8.83 -5.45 -14.23
C PRO A 22 7.76 -5.49 -15.34
N PHE A 23 6.86 -4.52 -15.36
CA PHE A 23 5.81 -4.46 -16.40
C PHE A 23 6.28 -3.89 -17.75
N SER A 24 7.45 -3.25 -17.79
CA SER A 24 8.05 -2.69 -19.03
C SER A 24 9.57 -2.88 -19.08
N GLY A 25 10.08 -4.02 -18.62
CA GLY A 25 11.53 -4.32 -18.60
C GLY A 25 12.34 -3.61 -17.51
N ARG A 26 11.73 -2.65 -16.79
CA ARG A 26 12.28 -2.00 -15.59
C ARG A 26 11.39 -2.29 -14.38
N SER A 27 12.00 -2.77 -13.30
CA SER A 27 11.34 -2.93 -12.01
C SER A 27 11.62 -1.68 -11.19
N LEU A 28 10.58 -0.99 -10.72
CA LEU A 28 10.70 0.25 -9.94
C LEU A 28 11.56 0.05 -8.70
N LEU A 29 11.50 -1.14 -8.11
CA LEU A 29 12.30 -1.52 -6.97
C LEU A 29 13.78 -1.69 -7.36
N LYS A 30 14.09 -2.34 -8.49
CA LYS A 30 15.47 -2.48 -8.98
C LYS A 30 16.08 -1.14 -9.39
N ASP A 31 15.36 -0.32 -10.16
CA ASP A 31 15.82 1.02 -10.54
C ASP A 31 16.08 1.88 -9.29
N SER A 32 15.19 1.82 -8.30
CA SER A 32 15.38 2.54 -7.04
C SER A 32 16.52 1.96 -6.20
N PHE A 33 16.78 0.65 -6.24
CA PHE A 33 17.90 0.04 -5.53
C PHE A 33 19.27 0.43 -6.12
N GLU A 34 19.34 0.65 -7.43
CA GLU A 34 20.54 1.11 -8.11
C GLU A 34 20.81 2.60 -7.84
N VAL A 35 19.76 3.43 -7.79
CA VAL A 35 19.91 4.87 -7.57
C VAL A 35 20.04 5.21 -6.08
N ASP A 36 19.15 4.68 -5.23
CA ASP A 36 19.10 5.03 -3.81
C ASP A 36 18.39 3.95 -2.97
N LYS A 37 19.21 3.12 -2.29
CA LYS A 37 18.74 1.98 -1.47
C LYS A 37 17.72 2.40 -0.40
N LEU A 38 17.84 3.61 0.13
CA LEU A 38 16.94 4.11 1.17
C LEU A 38 15.55 4.37 0.61
N SER A 39 15.47 4.91 -0.61
CA SER A 39 14.20 5.12 -1.31
C SER A 39 13.50 3.80 -1.66
N ALA A 40 14.26 2.81 -2.12
CA ALA A 40 13.75 1.46 -2.39
C ALA A 40 13.15 0.80 -1.12
N LEU A 41 13.83 0.97 0.00
CA LEU A 41 13.36 0.44 1.29
C LEU A 41 12.07 1.14 1.74
N VAL A 42 11.98 2.46 1.56
CA VAL A 42 10.76 3.24 1.84
C VAL A 42 9.59 2.76 0.96
N TYR A 43 9.81 2.53 -0.33
CA TYR A 43 8.76 2.02 -1.23
C TYR A 43 8.26 0.63 -0.82
N ALA A 44 9.17 -0.27 -0.42
CA ALA A 44 8.78 -1.56 0.11
C ALA A 44 7.99 -1.40 1.42
N ALA A 45 8.46 -0.53 2.33
CA ALA A 45 7.82 -0.29 3.62
C ALA A 45 6.37 0.21 3.47
N VAL A 46 6.09 1.06 2.49
CA VAL A 46 4.72 1.57 2.18
C VAL A 46 3.70 0.44 2.04
N PHE A 47 4.09 -0.71 1.48
CA PHE A 47 3.18 -1.83 1.23
C PHE A 47 3.34 -2.97 2.24
N VAL A 48 4.57 -3.21 2.72
CA VAL A 48 4.85 -4.23 3.74
C VAL A 48 4.23 -3.86 5.08
N LEU A 49 4.27 -2.59 5.49
CA LEU A 49 3.68 -2.16 6.77
C LEU A 49 2.16 -2.41 6.83
N PRO A 50 1.33 -1.93 5.88
CA PRO A 50 -0.09 -2.22 5.87
C PRO A 50 -0.40 -3.72 5.76
N ALA A 51 0.35 -4.46 4.92
CA ALA A 51 0.16 -5.89 4.75
C ALA A 51 0.46 -6.65 6.05
N ALA A 52 1.56 -6.34 6.73
CA ALA A 52 1.93 -6.97 8.00
C ALA A 52 0.91 -6.66 9.09
N MET A 53 0.45 -5.40 9.19
CA MET A 53 -0.57 -5.01 10.18
C MET A 53 -1.91 -5.72 9.93
N ALA A 54 -2.34 -5.82 8.67
CA ALA A 54 -3.54 -6.56 8.30
C ALA A 54 -3.42 -8.07 8.52
N ALA A 55 -2.25 -8.65 8.23
CA ALA A 55 -1.97 -10.06 8.49
C ALA A 55 -1.98 -10.38 9.99
N MET A 56 -1.34 -9.55 10.81
CA MET A 56 -1.37 -9.68 12.27
C MET A 56 -2.81 -9.56 12.81
N ALA A 57 -3.58 -8.59 12.31
CA ALA A 57 -4.98 -8.39 12.69
C ALA A 57 -5.92 -9.54 12.28
N LEU A 58 -5.54 -10.33 11.27
CA LEU A 58 -6.22 -11.56 10.84
C LEU A 58 -5.80 -12.77 11.68
N ALA A 59 -4.50 -12.89 11.99
CA ALA A 59 -3.94 -13.99 12.76
C ALA A 59 -4.33 -13.92 14.25
N ARG A 60 -4.42 -12.70 14.82
CA ARG A 60 -4.84 -12.48 16.20
C ARG A 60 -5.92 -11.39 16.27
N PRO A 61 -7.20 -11.76 16.12
CA PRO A 61 -8.31 -10.85 16.43
C PRO A 61 -8.36 -10.56 17.94
N PRO A 62 -8.85 -9.38 18.38
CA PRO A 62 -9.40 -8.26 17.59
C PRO A 62 -8.32 -7.32 17.02
N MET A 63 -8.65 -6.60 15.95
CA MET A 63 -7.74 -5.61 15.37
C MET A 63 -7.63 -4.39 16.28
N GLN A 64 -6.43 -4.13 16.78
CA GLN A 64 -6.22 -2.99 17.68
C GLN A 64 -6.27 -1.68 16.89
N ALA A 65 -6.83 -0.63 17.49
CA ALA A 65 -7.08 0.67 16.84
C ALA A 65 -5.81 1.35 16.26
N TRP A 66 -4.62 1.02 16.75
CA TRP A 66 -3.36 1.53 16.21
C TRP A 66 -2.93 0.84 14.90
N GLN A 67 -3.33 -0.41 14.67
CA GLN A 67 -2.98 -1.18 13.45
C GLN A 67 -3.54 -0.55 12.16
N PRO A 68 -4.83 -0.13 12.07
CA PRO A 68 -5.32 0.60 10.91
C PRO A 68 -4.69 1.99 10.79
N GLY A 69 -4.28 2.61 11.90
CA GLY A 69 -3.52 3.87 11.88
C GLY A 69 -2.15 3.73 11.23
N VAL A 70 -1.41 2.67 11.57
CA VAL A 70 -0.11 2.36 10.94
C VAL A 70 -0.28 1.99 9.47
N ALA A 71 -1.30 1.21 9.13
CA ALA A 71 -1.63 0.90 7.73
C ALA A 71 -1.95 2.16 6.92
N LEU A 72 -2.74 3.08 7.50
CA LEU A 72 -3.07 4.35 6.88
C LEU A 72 -1.83 5.23 6.69
N ALA A 73 -0.97 5.35 7.70
CA ALA A 73 0.29 6.08 7.58
C ALA A 73 1.18 5.51 6.46
N GLY A 74 1.24 4.18 6.32
CA GLY A 74 1.93 3.50 5.22
C GLY A 74 1.38 3.92 3.85
N PHE A 75 0.07 3.84 3.64
CA PHE A 75 -0.54 4.24 2.36
C PHE A 75 -0.42 5.74 2.07
N VAL A 76 -0.58 6.60 3.07
CA VAL A 76 -0.41 8.06 2.92
C VAL A 76 1.04 8.39 2.53
N LEU A 77 2.02 7.73 3.14
CA LEU A 77 3.41 7.86 2.74
C LEU A 77 3.60 7.41 1.28
N GLY A 78 2.90 6.37 0.84
CA GLY A 78 2.80 5.98 -0.57
C GLY A 78 2.26 7.10 -1.47
N ILE A 79 1.16 7.75 -1.10
CA ILE A 79 0.59 8.89 -1.85
C ILE A 79 1.62 9.99 -2.04
N VAL A 80 2.32 10.35 -0.96
CA VAL A 80 3.33 11.41 -0.96
C VAL A 80 4.57 10.99 -1.72
N ARG A 81 5.05 9.75 -1.60
CA ARG A 81 6.32 9.33 -2.21
C ARG A 81 6.18 9.02 -3.70
N PHE A 82 5.05 8.46 -4.12
CA PHE A 82 4.79 8.16 -5.53
C PHE A 82 4.23 9.34 -6.31
N HIS A 83 4.08 10.53 -5.70
CA HIS A 83 3.44 11.69 -6.33
C HIS A 83 2.15 11.28 -7.03
N VAL A 84 1.27 10.60 -6.30
CA VAL A 84 0.03 10.00 -6.83
C VAL A 84 -0.81 11.01 -7.63
N TRP A 85 -0.74 12.29 -7.26
CA TRP A 85 -1.36 13.41 -7.98
C TRP A 85 -0.80 13.63 -9.40
N ASP A 86 0.50 13.40 -9.62
CA ASP A 86 1.16 13.57 -10.92
C ASP A 86 0.78 12.43 -11.87
N ILE A 87 0.78 11.21 -11.33
CA ILE A 87 0.39 10.01 -12.05
C ILE A 87 -1.09 10.07 -12.40
N ALA A 88 -1.93 10.61 -11.49
CA ALA A 88 -3.35 10.83 -11.75
C ALA A 88 -3.60 11.74 -12.96
N LEU A 89 -2.77 12.76 -13.16
CA LEU A 89 -2.85 13.67 -14.30
C LEU A 89 -2.36 13.02 -15.60
N HIS A 90 -1.46 12.04 -15.52
CA HIS A 90 -0.88 11.34 -16.67
C HIS A 90 -1.44 9.92 -16.88
N LEU A 91 -2.65 9.64 -16.36
CA LEU A 91 -3.24 8.30 -16.34
C LEU A 91 -3.33 7.65 -17.73
N GLY A 92 -3.55 8.44 -18.78
CA GLY A 92 -3.64 7.97 -20.17
C GLY A 92 -2.33 7.45 -20.77
N ALA A 93 -1.19 7.83 -20.18
CA ALA A 93 0.15 7.35 -20.57
C ALA A 93 0.76 6.38 -19.54
N ALA A 94 0.10 6.19 -18.40
CA ALA A 94 0.58 5.35 -17.32
C ALA A 94 0.40 3.86 -17.66
N GLY A 95 1.47 3.07 -17.52
CA GLY A 95 1.41 1.62 -17.68
C GLY A 95 0.49 0.95 -16.63
N LEU A 96 0.00 -0.24 -16.94
CA LEU A 96 -0.91 -1.04 -16.08
C LEU A 96 -0.42 -1.15 -14.62
N ALA A 97 0.90 -1.30 -14.42
CA ALA A 97 1.52 -1.36 -13.10
C ALA A 97 1.26 -0.12 -12.25
N TRP A 98 1.36 1.06 -12.86
CA TRP A 98 1.14 2.34 -12.18
C TRP A 98 -0.33 2.53 -11.81
N ILE A 99 -1.23 2.09 -12.68
CA ILE A 99 -2.67 2.10 -12.40
C ILE A 99 -3.00 1.17 -11.22
N LEU A 100 -2.40 -0.02 -11.18
CA LEU A 100 -2.55 -0.97 -10.06
C LEU A 100 -1.96 -0.42 -8.75
N LEU A 101 -0.78 0.21 -8.80
CA LEU A 101 -0.18 0.89 -7.65
C LEU A 101 -1.09 2.00 -7.11
N LEU A 102 -1.61 2.86 -8.00
CA LEU A 102 -2.56 3.90 -7.62
C LEU A 102 -3.82 3.32 -6.98
N ALA A 103 -4.42 2.33 -7.63
CA ALA A 103 -5.66 1.71 -7.16
C ALA A 103 -5.45 1.08 -5.77
N THR A 104 -4.36 0.36 -5.56
CA THR A 104 -4.06 -0.28 -4.26
C THR A 104 -3.80 0.74 -3.16
N ILE A 105 -3.10 1.84 -3.44
CA ILE A 105 -2.88 2.92 -2.46
C ILE A 105 -4.20 3.60 -2.11
N VAL A 106 -5.01 3.98 -3.10
CA VAL A 106 -6.28 4.69 -2.87
C VAL A 106 -7.28 3.79 -2.13
N VAL A 107 -7.50 2.58 -2.62
CA VAL A 107 -8.42 1.61 -2.00
C VAL A 107 -7.94 1.22 -0.61
N GLY A 108 -6.63 1.00 -0.44
CA GLY A 108 -6.01 0.69 0.85
C GLY A 108 -6.15 1.82 1.87
N THR A 109 -6.00 3.08 1.43
CA THR A 109 -6.21 4.27 2.28
C THR A 109 -7.66 4.34 2.73
N ILE A 110 -8.62 4.24 1.80
CA ILE A 110 -10.06 4.29 2.11
C ILE A 110 -10.45 3.16 3.08
N ALA A 111 -9.99 1.93 2.81
CA ALA A 111 -10.23 0.79 3.69
C ALA A 111 -9.63 1.03 5.09
N SER A 112 -8.44 1.62 5.18
CA SER A 112 -7.79 1.92 6.46
C SER A 112 -8.55 3.00 7.24
N VAL A 113 -9.04 4.06 6.56
CA VAL A 113 -9.89 5.09 7.18
C VAL A 113 -11.16 4.47 7.75
N ILE A 114 -11.85 3.63 6.97
CA ILE A 114 -13.09 2.98 7.41
C ILE A 114 -12.83 2.05 8.60
N ALA A 115 -11.71 1.32 8.61
CA ALA A 115 -11.28 0.49 9.75
C ALA A 115 -10.97 1.33 11.00
N LEU A 116 -10.54 2.57 10.84
CA LEU A 116 -10.25 3.50 11.94
C LEU A 116 -11.53 4.12 12.51
N MET A 117 -12.49 4.47 11.64
CA MET A 117 -13.79 5.02 12.04
C MET A 117 -14.72 3.98 12.68
N LYS A 118 -14.55 2.71 12.32
CA LYS A 118 -15.21 1.58 12.98
C LYS A 118 -14.12 0.69 13.56
N PRO A 119 -13.62 0.96 14.78
CA PRO A 119 -12.71 0.05 15.46
C PRO A 119 -13.48 -1.18 15.99
N GLU A 120 -12.90 -2.37 15.86
CA GLU A 120 -13.40 -3.54 16.60
C GLU A 120 -13.14 -3.25 18.08
N ALA A 121 -14.18 -2.98 18.86
CA ALA A 121 -14.04 -2.82 20.30
C ALA A 121 -13.44 -4.11 20.92
N PRO A 122 -12.56 -3.99 21.93
CA PRO A 122 -12.01 -5.14 22.64
C PRO A 122 -13.09 -5.94 23.39
#